data_AF-A0A7X9ED36-F1
#
_entry.id   AF-A0A7X9ED36-F1
#
_cell.length_a   1.000
_cell.length_b   1.000
_cell.length_c   1.000
_cell.angle_alpha   90.00
_cell.angle_beta   90.00
_cell.angle_gamma   90.00
#
_symmetry.space_group_name_H-M   'P 1'
#
loop_
_entity.id
_entity.type
_entity.pdbx_description
1 polymer ?
#
loop_
_entity_poly.entity_id
_entity_poly.type
_entity_poly.pdbx_seq_one_letter_code
_entity_poly.pdbx_strand_id
1 'polypeptide(L)'
;MKRKIFSYAIIGIFSILIFGCEKDGINSNSKVELYLLDSYSKVENSFQIDETTIKTQSFPLISYTDFISYDSTNYTFELSDKAKYAIANMEHSVHGVAFAVKANGTLIYSGYLWPSYSSASCDWIVIDPIMTSVGNKMTVSLGYPGLFQGQVIPDNRNDSRIIEIFKNDNKLIK
;
A
#
# COMPACT_ATOMS: atom_id res chain seq x y z
N MET A 1 32.21 -39.01 67.70
CA MET A 1 30.75 -38.89 67.87
C MET A 1 30.42 -37.42 68.15
N LYS A 2 29.76 -36.71 67.20
CA LYS A 2 28.94 -35.49 67.34
C LYS A 2 28.80 -34.83 65.96
N ARG A 3 27.70 -35.18 65.27
CA ARG A 3 27.21 -34.51 64.05
C ARG A 3 26.76 -33.09 64.43
N LYS A 4 27.21 -32.08 63.70
CA LYS A 4 26.55 -30.76 63.69
C LYS A 4 25.82 -30.62 62.37
N ILE A 5 24.51 -30.69 62.44
CA ILE A 5 23.56 -30.45 61.35
C ILE A 5 23.53 -28.93 61.15
N PHE A 6 23.99 -28.45 60.00
CA PHE A 6 23.78 -27.07 59.60
C PHE A 6 22.51 -27.00 58.74
N SER A 7 21.52 -26.30 59.27
CA SER A 7 20.25 -25.97 58.65
C SER A 7 20.47 -25.10 57.41
N TYR A 8 20.00 -25.55 56.26
CA TYR A 8 19.90 -24.71 55.06
C TYR A 8 18.44 -24.28 54.89
N ALA A 9 18.18 -23.02 55.16
CA ALA A 9 17.03 -22.31 54.64
C ALA A 9 17.48 -20.87 54.38
N ILE A 10 17.42 -20.44 53.11
CA ILE A 10 16.76 -19.21 52.67
C ILE A 10 16.88 -19.11 51.15
N ILE A 11 15.70 -18.93 50.57
CA ILE A 11 15.36 -18.71 49.17
C ILE A 11 15.88 -17.34 48.71
N GLY A 12 16.40 -17.27 47.48
CA GLY A 12 16.72 -16.02 46.80
C GLY A 12 16.73 -16.22 45.29
N ILE A 13 15.53 -16.18 44.69
CA ILE A 13 15.33 -16.14 43.23
C ILE A 13 15.88 -14.81 42.73
N PHE A 14 16.93 -14.85 41.90
CA PHE A 14 17.43 -13.68 41.19
C PHE A 14 17.19 -13.87 39.69
N SER A 15 15.98 -13.46 39.26
CA SER A 15 15.62 -13.33 37.86
C SER A 15 16.34 -12.12 37.28
N ILE A 16 17.54 -12.33 36.72
CA ILE A 16 18.19 -11.30 35.90
C ILE A 16 17.56 -11.40 34.52
N LEU A 17 16.69 -10.42 34.27
CA LEU A 17 16.08 -10.13 32.98
C LEU A 17 17.19 -10.03 31.92
N ILE A 18 17.22 -11.01 31.04
CA ILE A 18 17.84 -10.91 29.73
C ILE A 18 17.18 -9.71 29.04
N PHE A 19 17.90 -8.59 28.98
CA PHE A 19 17.64 -7.56 27.97
C PHE A 19 17.95 -8.22 26.62
N GLY A 20 16.95 -8.96 26.11
CA GLY A 20 16.82 -9.21 24.70
C GLY A 20 16.76 -7.84 24.06
N CYS A 21 17.88 -7.42 23.47
CA CYS A 21 17.83 -6.48 22.38
C CYS A 21 17.00 -7.19 21.31
N GLU A 22 15.69 -6.96 21.34
CA GLU A 22 14.82 -7.23 20.20
C GLU A 22 15.35 -6.30 19.11
N LYS A 23 16.38 -6.77 18.42
CA LYS A 23 16.58 -6.41 17.04
C LYS A 23 15.31 -6.92 16.40
N ASP A 24 14.30 -6.06 16.34
CA ASP A 24 13.09 -6.26 15.56
C ASP A 24 13.59 -6.78 14.23
N GLY A 25 13.40 -8.09 14.06
CA GLY A 25 13.73 -8.77 12.85
C GLY A 25 12.87 -8.09 11.82
N ILE A 26 13.48 -7.22 11.01
CA ILE A 26 12.96 -6.78 9.73
C ILE A 26 12.56 -8.07 9.03
N ASN A 27 11.28 -8.42 9.13
CA ASN A 27 10.68 -9.49 8.38
C ASN A 27 10.69 -8.96 6.94
N SER A 28 11.79 -9.22 6.24
CA SER A 28 12.17 -8.65 4.95
C SER A 28 11.33 -9.24 3.83
N ASN A 29 10.04 -8.97 3.89
CA ASN A 29 9.11 -9.11 2.79
C ASN A 29 8.10 -7.97 2.85
N SER A 30 8.58 -6.77 3.20
CA SER A 30 7.72 -5.61 3.15
C SER A 30 7.39 -5.32 1.67
N LYS A 31 6.11 -5.39 1.30
CA LYS A 31 5.65 -5.40 -0.10
C LYS A 31 4.53 -4.40 -0.29
N VAL A 32 4.68 -3.56 -1.31
CA VAL A 32 3.60 -2.72 -1.84
C VAL A 32 3.02 -3.41 -3.07
N GLU A 33 1.69 -3.53 -3.12
CA GLU A 33 0.97 -4.26 -4.15
C GLU A 33 -0.31 -3.49 -4.54
N LEU A 34 -0.69 -3.58 -5.81
CA LEU A 34 -1.96 -3.03 -6.32
C LEU A 34 -2.90 -4.17 -6.69
N TYR A 35 -4.09 -4.16 -6.11
CA TYR A 35 -5.14 -5.13 -6.33
C TYR A 35 -6.34 -4.47 -7.02
N LEU A 36 -7.01 -5.21 -7.92
CA LEU A 36 -8.35 -4.85 -8.35
C LEU A 36 -9.38 -5.24 -7.28
N LEU A 37 -10.50 -4.52 -7.23
CA LEU A 37 -11.59 -4.80 -6.28
C LEU A 37 -12.62 -5.75 -6.89
N ASP A 38 -13.00 -6.79 -6.14
CA ASP A 38 -14.13 -7.67 -6.47
C ASP A 38 -15.47 -7.04 -6.05
N SER A 39 -15.48 -6.37 -4.90
CA SER A 39 -16.67 -5.66 -4.41
C SER A 39 -16.29 -4.51 -3.48
N TYR A 40 -17.08 -3.44 -3.52
CA TYR A 40 -16.99 -2.29 -2.64
C TYR A 40 -18.30 -1.50 -2.67
N SER A 41 -18.54 -0.67 -1.67
CA SER A 41 -19.58 0.35 -1.68
C SER A 41 -18.98 1.73 -1.88
N LYS A 42 -19.78 2.66 -2.39
CA LYS A 42 -19.42 4.08 -2.48
C LYS A 42 -20.07 4.85 -1.35
N VAL A 43 -19.46 5.97 -0.96
CA VAL A 43 -20.03 6.89 0.01
C VAL A 43 -21.05 7.78 -0.71
N GLU A 44 -22.32 7.67 -0.33
CA GLU A 44 -23.41 8.48 -0.88
C GLU A 44 -23.43 8.51 -2.42
N ASN A 45 -23.52 9.69 -3.04
CA ASN A 45 -23.56 9.90 -4.49
C ASN A 45 -22.19 10.29 -5.08
N SER A 46 -21.09 9.91 -4.42
CA SER A 46 -19.72 10.21 -4.85
C SER A 46 -19.03 9.00 -5.50
N PHE A 47 -17.81 9.18 -6.00
CA PHE A 47 -16.90 8.08 -6.33
C PHE A 47 -16.05 7.62 -5.15
N GLN A 48 -16.10 8.31 -4.00
CA GLN A 48 -15.38 7.88 -2.81
C GLN A 48 -15.76 6.45 -2.44
N ILE A 49 -14.75 5.60 -2.28
CA ILE A 49 -14.93 4.21 -1.89
C ILE A 49 -15.03 4.14 -0.37
N ASP A 50 -16.03 3.42 0.14
CA ASP A 50 -16.07 3.04 1.56
C ASP A 50 -15.06 1.91 1.77
N GLU A 51 -13.87 2.30 2.25
CA GLU A 51 -12.73 1.41 2.44
C GLU A 51 -13.00 0.26 3.43
N THR A 52 -14.02 0.37 4.29
CA THR A 52 -14.43 -0.70 5.22
C THR A 52 -15.14 -1.86 4.51
N THR A 53 -15.64 -1.63 3.29
CA THR A 53 -16.40 -2.60 2.51
C THR A 53 -15.58 -3.31 1.43
N ILE A 54 -14.30 -2.93 1.28
CA ILE A 54 -13.45 -3.41 0.20
C ILE A 54 -13.19 -4.91 0.32
N LYS A 55 -13.46 -5.62 -0.78
CA LYS A 55 -12.92 -6.95 -1.05
C LYS A 55 -12.09 -6.89 -2.32
N THR A 56 -10.82 -7.28 -2.21
CA THR A 56 -9.90 -7.35 -3.34
C THR A 56 -9.92 -8.72 -3.99
N GLN A 57 -9.53 -8.78 -5.27
CA GLN A 57 -9.15 -10.01 -5.92
C GLN A 57 -8.09 -10.78 -5.11
N SER A 58 -8.02 -12.09 -5.34
CA SER A 58 -7.09 -12.98 -4.61
C SER A 58 -5.61 -12.73 -4.96
N PHE A 59 -5.34 -12.21 -6.16
CA PHE A 59 -3.99 -11.92 -6.64
C PHE A 59 -3.85 -10.44 -7.01
N PRO A 60 -2.68 -9.82 -6.76
CA PRO A 60 -2.44 -8.45 -7.16
C PRO A 60 -2.36 -8.33 -8.68
N LEU A 61 -2.87 -7.24 -9.23
CA LEU A 61 -2.63 -6.85 -10.62
C LEU A 61 -1.16 -6.47 -10.81
N ILE A 62 -0.60 -5.74 -9.84
CA ILE A 62 0.81 -5.33 -9.82
C ILE A 62 1.43 -5.80 -8.51
N SER A 63 2.42 -6.68 -8.62
CA SER A 63 3.19 -7.17 -7.48
C SER A 63 4.35 -6.24 -7.14
N TYR A 64 4.91 -6.35 -5.93
CA TYR A 64 6.01 -5.48 -5.52
C TYR A 64 7.25 -5.51 -6.42
N THR A 65 7.55 -6.67 -7.02
CA THR A 65 8.67 -6.82 -7.97
C THR A 65 8.44 -6.06 -9.28
N ASP A 66 7.18 -5.73 -9.59
CA ASP A 66 6.81 -4.97 -10.77
C ASP A 66 6.90 -3.44 -10.57
N PHE A 67 7.00 -2.97 -9.31
CA PHE A 67 7.37 -1.59 -9.00
C PHE A 67 8.90 -1.44 -9.02
N ILE A 68 9.42 -0.73 -10.03
CA ILE A 68 10.84 -0.44 -10.21
C ILE A 68 11.28 0.63 -9.21
N SER A 69 10.53 1.72 -9.14
CA SER A 69 10.80 2.85 -8.26
C SER A 69 9.51 3.57 -7.85
N TYR A 70 9.58 4.38 -6.80
CA TYR A 70 8.51 5.29 -6.39
C TYR A 70 9.07 6.69 -6.18
N ASP A 71 8.58 7.65 -6.97
CA ASP A 71 8.84 9.07 -6.79
C ASP A 71 7.79 9.68 -5.85
N SER A 72 8.23 9.98 -4.63
CA SER A 72 7.39 10.54 -3.57
C SER A 72 7.05 12.03 -3.76
N THR A 73 7.78 12.74 -4.61
CA THR A 73 7.51 14.15 -4.93
C THR A 73 6.39 14.25 -5.97
N ASN A 74 6.42 13.36 -6.97
CA ASN A 74 5.46 13.33 -8.08
C ASN A 74 4.37 12.25 -7.94
N TYR A 75 4.33 11.52 -6.83
CA TYR A 75 3.39 10.41 -6.57
C TYR A 75 3.31 9.41 -7.73
N THR A 76 4.47 9.05 -8.27
CA THR A 76 4.59 8.28 -9.50
C THR A 76 5.37 7.00 -9.25
N PHE A 77 4.78 5.86 -9.61
CA PHE A 77 5.48 4.59 -9.67
C PHE A 77 6.08 4.37 -11.07
N GLU A 78 7.31 3.89 -11.13
CA GLU A 78 7.86 3.33 -12.35
C GLU A 78 7.59 1.83 -12.39
N LEU A 79 7.09 1.33 -13.51
CA LEU A 79 6.62 -0.05 -13.66
C LEU A 79 7.48 -0.89 -14.61
N SER A 80 7.55 -2.19 -14.31
CA SER A 80 8.05 -3.21 -15.24
C SER A 80 7.19 -3.31 -16.50
N ASP A 81 7.76 -3.82 -17.60
CA ASP A 81 6.99 -4.10 -18.82
C ASP A 81 5.84 -5.08 -18.57
N LYS A 82 6.04 -6.08 -17.71
CA LYS A 82 4.99 -7.01 -17.30
C LYS A 82 3.78 -6.27 -16.72
N ALA A 83 3.99 -5.33 -15.80
CA ALA A 83 2.89 -4.56 -15.21
C ALA A 83 2.24 -3.60 -16.21
N LYS A 84 3.02 -2.97 -17.10
CA LYS A 84 2.45 -2.17 -18.20
C LYS A 84 1.52 -3.00 -19.07
N TYR A 85 1.95 -4.21 -19.46
CA TYR A 85 1.11 -5.12 -20.25
C TYR A 85 -0.13 -5.58 -19.47
N ALA A 86 -0.02 -5.82 -18.16
CA ALA A 86 -1.18 -6.17 -17.34
C ALA A 86 -2.23 -5.04 -17.32
N ILE A 87 -1.80 -3.79 -17.14
CA ILE A 87 -2.69 -2.61 -17.17
C ILE A 87 -3.24 -2.35 -18.57
N ALA A 88 -2.46 -2.57 -19.63
CA ALA A 88 -2.93 -2.35 -21.00
C ALA A 88 -4.04 -3.34 -21.39
N ASN A 89 -3.91 -4.60 -20.97
CA ASN A 89 -4.78 -5.71 -21.41
C ASN A 89 -5.97 -6.00 -20.48
N MET A 90 -6.12 -5.27 -19.37
CA MET A 90 -7.33 -5.41 -18.55
C MET A 90 -8.55 -4.82 -19.28
N GLU A 91 -9.75 -5.23 -18.86
CA GLU A 91 -10.98 -4.56 -19.28
C GLU A 91 -11.02 -3.14 -18.71
N HIS A 92 -11.30 -2.17 -19.59
CA HIS A 92 -11.39 -0.75 -19.22
C HIS A 92 -12.85 -0.33 -19.10
N SER A 93 -13.11 0.62 -18.21
CA SER A 93 -14.42 1.24 -18.03
C SER A 93 -14.26 2.76 -18.07
N VAL A 94 -15.19 3.44 -18.74
CA VAL A 94 -15.27 4.91 -18.71
C VAL A 94 -15.57 5.45 -17.30
N HIS A 95 -16.13 4.63 -16.41
CA HIS A 95 -16.33 4.93 -14.99
C HIS A 95 -15.21 4.38 -14.10
N GLY A 96 -14.10 4.00 -14.72
CA GLY A 96 -12.92 3.43 -14.10
C GLY A 96 -13.12 2.02 -13.56
N VAL A 97 -11.98 1.38 -13.26
CA VAL A 97 -11.93 0.08 -12.57
C VAL A 97 -11.31 0.30 -11.19
N ALA A 98 -12.02 -0.10 -10.15
CA ALA A 98 -11.59 0.17 -8.79
C ALA A 98 -10.36 -0.67 -8.39
N PHE A 99 -9.44 -0.05 -7.66
CA PHE A 99 -8.24 -0.69 -7.12
C PHE A 99 -8.03 -0.35 -5.64
N ALA A 100 -7.17 -1.14 -5.00
CA ALA A 100 -6.59 -0.86 -3.70
C ALA A 100 -5.07 -1.00 -3.75
N VAL A 101 -4.36 -0.06 -3.12
CA VAL A 101 -2.94 -0.19 -2.81
C VAL A 101 -2.80 -0.68 -1.39
N LYS A 102 -2.04 -1.76 -1.23
CA LYS A 102 -1.73 -2.36 0.06
C LYS A 102 -0.24 -2.31 0.33
N ALA A 103 0.13 -2.05 1.57
CA ALA A 103 1.49 -2.26 2.08
C ALA A 103 1.44 -3.35 3.13
N ASN A 104 2.21 -4.43 2.93
CA ASN A 104 2.24 -5.61 3.81
C ASN A 104 0.84 -6.19 4.05
N GLY A 105 0.04 -6.27 2.98
CA GLY A 105 -1.35 -6.73 3.04
C GLY A 105 -2.33 -5.77 3.72
N THR A 106 -1.87 -4.65 4.29
CA THR A 106 -2.72 -3.63 4.90
C THR A 106 -3.14 -2.61 3.85
N LEU A 107 -4.44 -2.31 3.78
CA LEU A 107 -4.97 -1.25 2.91
C LEU A 107 -4.36 0.10 3.30
N ILE A 108 -3.89 0.85 2.30
CA ILE A 108 -3.34 2.22 2.48
C ILE A 108 -4.27 3.24 1.87
N TYR A 109 -4.66 3.01 0.62
CA TYR A 109 -5.67 3.79 -0.07
C TYR A 109 -6.29 2.99 -1.22
N SER A 110 -7.45 3.46 -1.65
CA SER A 110 -8.21 2.95 -2.79
C SER A 110 -8.38 4.01 -3.87
N GLY A 111 -8.73 3.60 -5.08
CA GLY A 111 -8.95 4.52 -6.19
C GLY A 111 -9.54 3.83 -7.41
N TYR A 112 -9.47 4.50 -8.56
CA TYR A 112 -9.89 3.96 -9.84
C TYR A 112 -8.79 4.10 -10.90
N LEU A 113 -8.61 3.05 -11.70
CA LEU A 113 -7.95 3.13 -12.99
C LEU A 113 -8.91 3.84 -13.93
N TRP A 114 -8.74 5.15 -14.08
CA TRP A 114 -9.67 6.07 -14.71
C TRP A 114 -9.07 6.63 -16.00
N PRO A 115 -9.58 6.26 -17.18
CA PRO A 115 -8.99 6.69 -18.45
C PRO A 115 -9.20 8.19 -18.69
N SER A 116 -8.17 8.88 -19.18
CA SER A 116 -8.24 10.31 -19.53
C SER A 116 -9.18 10.66 -20.69
N TYR A 117 -9.67 9.67 -21.44
CA TYR A 117 -10.75 9.91 -22.41
C TYR A 117 -12.16 9.88 -21.77
N SER A 118 -12.27 9.59 -20.46
CA SER A 118 -13.55 9.64 -19.76
C SER A 118 -14.08 11.08 -19.72
N SER A 119 -15.37 11.22 -20.03
CA SER A 119 -16.12 12.47 -19.85
C SER A 119 -16.69 12.64 -18.44
N ALA A 120 -16.62 11.59 -17.60
CA ALA A 120 -17.08 11.65 -16.23
C ALA A 120 -15.96 12.19 -15.31
N SER A 121 -16.35 12.99 -14.33
CA SER A 121 -15.49 13.38 -13.22
C SER A 121 -15.35 12.25 -12.20
N CYS A 122 -14.24 12.26 -11.46
CA CYS A 122 -14.05 11.41 -10.28
C CYS A 122 -13.59 12.29 -9.13
N ASP A 123 -14.31 12.24 -8.01
CA ASP A 123 -13.97 12.93 -6.76
C ASP A 123 -13.20 11.99 -5.78
N TRP A 124 -12.46 11.03 -6.32
CA TRP A 124 -11.60 10.11 -5.57
C TRP A 124 -10.23 9.93 -6.23
N ILE A 125 -9.37 9.09 -5.67
CA ILE A 125 -8.02 8.85 -6.20
C ILE A 125 -8.12 8.16 -7.57
N VAL A 126 -7.30 8.63 -8.52
CA VAL A 126 -7.27 8.09 -9.88
C VAL A 126 -5.86 7.77 -10.35
N ILE A 127 -5.77 6.82 -11.27
CA ILE A 127 -4.58 6.49 -12.07
C ILE A 127 -5.05 6.37 -13.52
N ASP A 128 -4.35 7.01 -14.46
CA ASP A 128 -4.66 6.84 -15.88
C ASP A 128 -3.99 5.57 -16.45
N PRO A 129 -4.75 4.52 -16.80
CA PRO A 129 -4.18 3.28 -17.31
C PRO A 129 -3.51 3.45 -18.69
N ILE A 130 -3.93 4.43 -19.51
CA ILE A 130 -3.37 4.65 -20.86
C ILE A 130 -2.01 5.32 -20.76
N MET A 131 -1.91 6.39 -19.97
CA MET A 131 -0.64 7.07 -19.79
C MET A 131 0.40 6.16 -19.15
N THR A 132 -0.06 5.28 -18.25
CA THR A 132 0.77 4.25 -17.65
C THR A 132 1.34 3.26 -18.68
N SER A 133 0.51 2.83 -19.65
CA SER A 133 0.90 1.84 -20.65
C SER A 133 1.81 2.40 -21.76
N VAL A 134 1.74 3.70 -22.08
CA VAL A 134 2.64 4.36 -23.05
C VAL A 134 4.04 4.58 -22.49
N GLY A 135 4.17 5.11 -21.27
CA GLY A 135 5.47 5.51 -20.70
C GLY A 135 6.19 4.41 -19.93
N ASN A 136 5.49 3.76 -18.98
CA ASN A 136 5.99 3.06 -17.78
C ASN A 136 5.78 3.81 -16.45
N LYS A 137 5.23 5.02 -16.49
CA LYS A 137 4.97 5.84 -15.30
C LYS A 137 3.50 5.78 -14.92
N MET A 138 3.23 5.29 -13.72
CA MET A 138 1.91 5.24 -13.12
C MET A 138 1.78 6.36 -12.08
N THR A 139 1.23 7.50 -12.49
CA THR A 139 1.00 8.64 -11.61
C THR A 139 -0.34 8.50 -10.88
N VAL A 140 -0.32 8.70 -9.56
CA VAL A 140 -1.49 8.64 -8.69
C VAL A 140 -1.96 10.06 -8.38
N SER A 141 -3.14 10.42 -8.87
CA SER A 141 -3.71 11.77 -8.75
C SER A 141 -4.89 11.80 -7.79
N LEU A 142 -5.13 12.97 -7.19
CA LEU A 142 -6.32 13.24 -6.39
C LEU A 142 -7.40 13.82 -7.29
N GLY A 143 -8.43 13.04 -7.59
CA GLY A 143 -9.54 13.45 -8.44
C GLY A 143 -9.21 13.46 -9.94
N TYR A 144 -10.28 13.53 -10.74
CA TYR A 144 -10.24 13.71 -12.19
C TYR A 144 -11.34 14.70 -12.63
N PRO A 145 -11.03 15.72 -13.44
CA PRO A 145 -9.72 16.04 -14.04
C PRO A 145 -8.72 16.70 -13.06
N GLY A 146 -9.11 16.81 -11.79
CA GLY A 146 -8.33 17.34 -10.69
C GLY A 146 -9.24 17.44 -9.47
N LEU A 147 -8.78 18.12 -8.42
CA LEU A 147 -9.60 18.36 -7.23
C LEU A 147 -10.66 19.43 -7.50
N PHE A 148 -11.91 19.16 -7.11
CA PHE A 148 -12.97 20.16 -7.07
C PHE A 148 -12.78 21.10 -5.88
N GLN A 149 -13.22 22.35 -6.03
CA GLN A 149 -13.11 23.33 -4.95
C GLN A 149 -13.89 22.86 -3.71
N GLY A 150 -13.23 22.84 -2.55
CA GLY A 150 -13.82 22.43 -1.27
C GLY A 150 -13.86 20.92 -1.05
N GLN A 151 -13.45 20.12 -2.03
CA GLN A 151 -13.31 18.67 -1.88
C GLN A 151 -12.05 18.32 -1.09
N VAL A 152 -12.16 17.37 -0.17
CA VAL A 152 -11.04 16.87 0.63
C VAL A 152 -10.93 15.36 0.41
N ILE A 153 -9.84 14.93 -0.23
CA ILE A 153 -9.47 13.51 -0.31
C ILE A 153 -8.34 13.28 0.71
N PRO A 154 -8.45 12.31 1.65
CA PRO A 154 -7.34 11.91 2.48
C PRO A 154 -6.14 11.46 1.64
N ASP A 155 -5.01 12.15 1.77
CA ASP A 155 -3.83 11.89 0.94
C ASP A 155 -2.85 10.95 1.64
N ASN A 156 -3.04 9.65 1.42
CA ASN A 156 -2.16 8.59 1.92
C ASN A 156 -1.16 8.10 0.86
N ARG A 157 -0.94 8.85 -0.23
CA ARG A 157 -0.01 8.41 -1.30
C ARG A 157 1.43 8.26 -0.79
N ASN A 158 1.83 9.12 0.14
CA ASN A 158 3.11 9.06 0.86
C ASN A 158 2.99 8.46 2.27
N ASP A 159 2.06 7.52 2.50
CA ASP A 159 1.98 6.81 3.78
C ASP A 159 3.36 6.25 4.18
N SER A 160 3.73 6.44 5.45
CA SER A 160 5.04 6.01 5.99
C SER A 160 5.39 4.57 5.64
N ARG A 161 4.41 3.65 5.60
CA ARG A 161 4.61 2.25 5.25
C ARG A 161 5.07 2.08 3.80
N ILE A 162 4.50 2.82 2.86
CA ILE A 162 4.96 2.83 1.45
C ILE A 162 6.38 3.40 1.39
N ILE A 163 6.60 4.56 2.00
CA ILE A 163 7.89 5.26 1.98
C ILE A 163 9.01 4.39 2.54
N GLU A 164 8.78 3.75 3.68
CA GLU A 164 9.78 2.88 4.33
C GLU A 164 10.09 1.65 3.48
N ILE A 165 9.09 1.02 2.87
CA ILE A 165 9.30 -0.14 1.98
C ILE A 165 10.21 0.23 0.81
N PHE A 166 9.84 1.26 0.05
CA PHE A 166 10.61 1.68 -1.10
C PHE A 166 12.00 2.21 -0.70
N LYS A 167 12.12 2.88 0.45
CA LYS A 167 13.41 3.36 0.97
C LYS A 167 14.34 2.21 1.34
N ASN A 168 13.85 1.20 2.05
CA ASN A 168 14.66 0.08 2.53
C ASN A 168 15.25 -0.73 1.37
N ASP A 169 14.54 -0.78 0.24
CA ASP A 169 14.99 -1.49 -0.96
C ASP A 169 15.69 -0.59 -1.99
N ASN A 170 16.00 0.65 -1.64
CA ASN A 170 16.62 1.65 -2.52
C ASN A 170 15.82 1.95 -3.80
N LYS A 171 14.49 1.83 -3.73
CA LYS A 171 13.55 2.13 -4.81
C LYS A 171 12.86 3.50 -4.65
N LEU A 172 13.06 4.20 -3.53
CA LEU A 172 12.47 5.51 -3.29
C LEU A 172 13.27 6.62 -4.00
N ILE A 173 12.57 7.43 -4.78
CA ILE A 173 13.05 8.65 -5.43
C ILE A 173 12.39 9.86 -4.72
N LYS A 174 13.16 10.94 -4.60
CA LYS A 174 12.73 12.21 -4.00
C LYS A 174 13.02 13.36 -4.95
#